data_AF-J9ELT0-F1
#
_entry.id   AF-J9ELT0-F1
#
_cell.length_a   1.000
_cell.length_b   1.000
_cell.length_c   1.000
_cell.angle_alpha   90.00
_cell.angle_beta   90.00
_cell.angle_gamma   90.00
#
_symmetry.space_group_name_H-M   'P 1'
#
loop_
_entity.id
_entity.type
_entity.pdbx_description
1 polymer ?
#
loop_
_entity_poly.entity_id
_entity_poly.type
_entity_poly.pdbx_seq_one_letter_code
_entity_poly.pdbx_strand_id
1 'polypeptide(L)'
;MEVYVLKLANERKSKHFCICEDTGIYKKCLYLVMTLLGPCLQDIRKELPGQKFSMGCALSVGIQCLEAIEELHAIGFLHRSSALHFRKT
;
A
#
# COMPACT_ATOMS: atom_id res chain seq x y z
N MET A 1 -14.15 5.62 2.86
CA MET A 1 -13.09 5.75 3.89
C MET A 1 -11.70 5.64 3.26
N GLU A 2 -11.42 4.62 2.45
CA GLU A 2 -10.11 4.43 1.78
C GLU A 2 -9.65 5.62 0.93
N VAL A 3 -10.54 6.17 0.08
CA VAL A 3 -10.24 7.38 -0.71
C VAL A 3 -9.84 8.58 0.17
N TYR A 4 -10.49 8.73 1.33
CA TYR A 4 -10.19 9.82 2.25
C TYR A 4 -8.80 9.68 2.88
N VAL A 5 -8.44 8.45 3.29
CA VAL A 5 -7.12 8.12 3.82
C VAL A 5 -6.03 8.42 2.79
N LEU A 6 -6.23 7.97 1.53
CA LEU A 6 -5.24 8.17 0.47
C LEU A 6 -5.06 9.65 0.15
N LYS A 7 -6.15 10.43 0.08
CA LYS A 7 -6.08 11.89 -0.12
C LYS A 7 -5.32 12.60 1.00
N LEU A 8 -5.59 12.25 2.25
CA LEU A 8 -4.85 12.82 3.39
C LEU A 8 -3.36 12.47 3.37
N ALA A 9 -3.02 11.23 3.02
CA ALA A 9 -1.61 10.82 2.84
C ALA A 9 -0.93 11.61 1.71
N ASN A 10 -1.65 11.86 0.61
CA ASN A 10 -1.18 12.66 -0.53
C ASN A 10 -0.96 14.13 -0.14
N GLU A 11 -1.89 14.74 0.61
CA GLU A 11 -1.77 16.10 1.14
C GLU A 11 -0.54 16.27 2.04
N ARG A 12 -0.21 15.24 2.83
CA ARG A 12 0.99 15.21 3.67
C ARG A 12 2.28 14.84 2.92
N LYS A 13 2.18 14.57 1.62
CA LYS A 13 3.31 14.12 0.78
C LYS A 13 4.00 12.87 1.36
N SER A 14 3.21 11.96 1.93
CA SER A 14 3.67 10.67 2.43
C SER A 14 4.37 9.89 1.31
N LYS A 15 5.56 9.37 1.58
CA LYS A 15 6.42 8.77 0.55
C LYS A 15 5.96 7.38 0.14
N HIS A 16 5.33 6.66 1.06
CA HIS A 16 5.05 5.24 0.91
C HIS A 16 3.62 4.93 0.44
N PHE A 17 2.90 5.96 -0.04
CA PHE A 17 1.52 5.85 -0.53
C PHE A 17 1.40 6.22 -2.00
N CYS A 18 0.45 5.59 -2.69
CA CYS A 18 0.16 5.89 -4.09
C CYS A 18 -0.34 7.33 -4.26
N ILE A 19 -0.06 7.92 -5.42
CA ILE A 19 -0.64 9.22 -5.77
C ILE A 19 -2.07 9.01 -6.25
N CYS A 20 -3.00 9.78 -5.70
CA CYS A 20 -4.40 9.81 -6.09
C CYS A 20 -4.58 10.85 -7.20
N GLU A 21 -4.87 10.40 -8.41
CA GLU A 21 -5.05 11.26 -9.59
C GLU A 21 -6.51 11.75 -9.71
N ASP A 22 -7.48 10.86 -9.54
CA ASP A 22 -8.90 11.21 -9.65
C ASP A 22 -9.79 10.30 -8.78
N THR A 23 -10.94 10.84 -8.36
CA THR A 23 -11.92 10.12 -7.55
C THR A 23 -13.31 10.59 -7.90
N GLY A 24 -14.28 9.68 -7.95
CA GLY A 24 -15.65 10.09 -8.18
C GLY A 24 -16.65 8.96 -7.99
N ILE A 25 -17.89 9.26 -8.37
CA ILE A 25 -18.98 8.30 -8.39
C ILE A 25 -19.51 8.24 -9.80
N TYR A 26 -19.47 7.05 -10.41
CA TYR A 26 -20.01 6.79 -11.73
C TYR A 26 -21.03 5.67 -11.65
N LYS A 27 -22.27 5.90 -12.12
CA LYS A 27 -23.36 4.91 -12.09
C LYS A 27 -23.55 4.24 -10.71
N LYS A 28 -23.43 5.01 -9.62
CA LYS A 28 -23.48 4.56 -8.22
C LYS A 28 -22.28 3.72 -7.74
N CYS A 29 -21.24 3.57 -8.55
CA CYS A 29 -19.97 2.96 -8.14
C CYS A 29 -18.96 4.05 -7.82
N LEU A 30 -18.29 3.93 -6.67
CA LEU A 30 -17.16 4.78 -6.32
C LEU A 30 -15.92 4.28 -7.07
N TYR A 31 -15.22 5.19 -7.75
CA TYR A 31 -13.96 4.90 -8.42
C TYR A 31 -12.82 5.72 -7.82
N LEU A 32 -11.62 5.15 -7.87
CA LEU A 32 -10.36 5.73 -7.47
C LEU A 32 -9.35 5.48 -8.58
N VAL A 33 -8.78 6.55 -9.12
CA VAL A 33 -7.65 6.53 -10.05
C VAL A 33 -6.40 6.87 -9.26
N MET A 34 -5.44 5.95 -9.27
CA MET A 34 -4.17 6.11 -8.56
C MET A 34 -3.01 5.60 -9.42
N THR A 35 -1.78 5.95 -9.05
CA THR A 35 -0.58 5.44 -9.71
C THR A 35 -0.58 3.90 -9.71
N LEU A 36 -0.32 3.31 -10.88
CA LEU A 36 -0.17 1.86 -11.02
C LEU A 36 1.13 1.42 -10.33
N LEU A 37 1.02 0.48 -9.39
CA LEU A 37 2.17 -0.13 -8.74
C LEU A 37 2.64 -1.38 -9.47
N GLY A 38 3.86 -1.80 -9.18
CA GLY A 38 4.40 -3.08 -9.61
C GLY A 38 3.76 -4.29 -8.90
N PRO A 39 4.29 -5.51 -9.16
CA PRO A 39 3.81 -6.73 -8.51
C PRO A 39 3.91 -6.65 -6.99
N CYS A 40 2.96 -7.27 -6.28
CA CYS A 40 2.97 -7.27 -4.83
C CYS A 40 4.12 -8.15 -4.30
N LEU A 41 4.53 -7.92 -3.04
CA LEU A 41 5.60 -8.69 -2.39
C LEU A 41 5.38 -10.20 -2.43
N GLN A 42 4.12 -10.64 -2.38
CA GLN A 42 3.79 -12.06 -2.45
C GLN A 42 4.09 -12.65 -3.83
N ASP A 43 3.86 -11.90 -4.90
CA ASP A 43 4.12 -12.34 -6.27
C ASP A 43 5.62 -12.35 -6.55
N ILE A 44 6.33 -11.28 -6.15
CA ILE A 44 7.80 -11.25 -6.19
C ILE A 44 8.38 -12.45 -5.44
N ARG A 45 7.88 -12.73 -4.23
CA ARG A 45 8.37 -13.86 -3.42
C ARG A 45 8.21 -15.20 -4.14
N LYS A 46 7.11 -15.44 -4.87
CA LYS A 46 6.87 -16.71 -5.58
C LYS A 46 7.84 -16.91 -6.74
N GLU A 47 8.29 -15.83 -7.37
CA GLU A 47 9.22 -15.85 -8.49
C GLU A 47 10.67 -16.08 -8.04
N LEU A 48 10.99 -15.81 -6.76
CA LEU A 48 12.33 -16.00 -6.22
C LEU A 48 12.68 -17.48 -5.98
N PRO A 49 13.96 -17.87 -6.13
CA PRO A 49 14.43 -19.21 -5.85
C PRO A 49 14.17 -19.60 -4.39
N GLY A 50 13.51 -20.74 -4.17
CA GLY A 50 13.11 -21.19 -2.83
C GLY A 50 11.98 -20.38 -2.20
N GLN A 51 11.30 -19.55 -2.98
CA GLN A 51 10.16 -18.73 -2.58
C GLN A 51 10.40 -17.86 -1.34
N LYS A 52 11.62 -17.35 -1.21
CA LYS A 52 12.06 -16.57 -0.05
C LYS A 52 12.87 -15.35 -0.50
N PHE A 53 12.72 -14.27 0.25
CA PHE A 53 13.62 -13.14 0.14
C PHE A 53 14.98 -13.48 0.78
N SER A 54 16.04 -12.86 0.29
CA SER A 54 17.29 -12.79 1.05
C SER A 54 17.06 -12.01 2.35
N MET A 55 17.92 -12.23 3.35
CA MET A 55 17.79 -11.53 4.63
C MET A 55 17.85 -10.00 4.45
N GLY A 56 18.75 -9.52 3.59
CA GLY A 56 18.85 -8.09 3.28
C GLY A 56 17.57 -7.53 2.67
N CYS A 57 17.00 -8.19 1.66
CA CYS A 57 15.75 -7.75 1.05
C CYS A 57 14.59 -7.77 2.05
N ALA A 58 14.48 -8.81 2.88
CA ALA A 58 13.43 -8.91 3.89
C ALA A 58 13.50 -7.77 4.92
N LEU A 59 14.71 -7.41 5.38
CA LEU A 59 14.91 -6.29 6.30
C LEU A 59 14.56 -4.95 5.64
N SER A 60 15.02 -4.71 4.41
CA SER A 60 14.73 -3.46 3.69
C SER A 60 13.23 -3.27 3.41
N VAL A 61 12.52 -4.37 3.10
CA VAL A 61 11.06 -4.34 2.95
C VAL A 61 10.40 -4.07 4.30
N GLY A 62 10.84 -4.73 5.37
CA GLY A 62 10.32 -4.51 6.72
C GLY A 62 10.47 -3.06 7.18
N ILE A 63 11.62 -2.43 6.94
CA ILE A 63 11.85 -1.02 7.26
C ILE A 63 10.87 -0.11 6.51
N GLN A 64 10.72 -0.29 5.19
CA GLN A 64 9.77 0.51 4.40
C GLN A 64 8.32 0.31 4.86
N CYS A 65 7.93 -0.92 5.22
CA CYS A 65 6.61 -1.18 5.77
C CYS A 65 6.39 -0.47 7.12
N LEU A 66 7.40 -0.43 7.99
CA LEU A 66 7.31 0.27 9.27
C LEU A 66 7.19 1.77 9.08
N GLU A 67 8.00 2.36 8.20
CA GLU A 67 7.91 3.78 7.84
C GLU A 67 6.52 4.13 7.27
N ALA A 68 5.95 3.27 6.41
CA ALA A 68 4.61 3.47 5.87
C ALA A 68 3.51 3.43 6.96
N ILE A 69 3.67 2.54 7.95
CA ILE A 69 2.76 2.45 9.10
C ILE A 69 2.91 3.70 10.00
N GLU A 70 4.12 4.18 10.22
CA GLU A 70 4.36 5.42 10.97
C GLU A 70 3.69 6.63 10.28
N GLU A 71 3.86 6.76 8.96
CA GLU A 71 3.17 7.80 8.17
C GLU A 71 1.64 7.69 8.29
N LEU A 72 1.10 6.47 8.30
CA LEU A 72 -0.34 6.23 8.49
C LEU A 72 -0.81 6.62 9.89
N HIS A 73 -0.04 6.28 10.92
CA HIS A 73 -0.36 6.67 12.30
C HIS A 73 -0.27 8.19 12.48
N ALA A 74 0.66 8.86 11.78
CA ALA A 74 0.81 10.31 11.83
C ALA A 74 -0.42 11.06 11.26
N ILE A 75 -1.17 10.47 10.34
CA ILE A 75 -2.45 11.01 9.84
C ILE A 75 -3.66 10.61 10.70
N GLY A 76 -3.45 9.88 11.80
CA GLY A 76 -4.50 9.50 12.76
C GLY A 76 -5.30 8.26 12.36
N PHE A 77 -4.80 7.47 11.41
CA PHE A 77 -5.46 6.24 10.95
C PHE A 77 -4.72 4.99 11.42
N LEU A 78 -5.48 3.96 11.78
CA LEU A 78 -4.96 2.62 12.04
C LEU A 78 -5.22 1.76 10.81
N HIS A 79 -4.18 1.12 10.25
CA HIS A 79 -4.33 0.24 9.07
C HIS A 79 -5.33 -0.89 9.36
N ARG A 80 -5.32 -1.41 10.60
CA ARG A 80 -6.22 -2.42 11.18
C ARG A 80 -6.47 -3.70 10.34
N SER A 81 -5.72 -3.93 9.26
CA SER A 81 -5.53 -5.23 8.63
C SER A 81 -4.06 -5.64 8.72
N SER A 82 -3.63 -6.05 9.91
CA SER A 82 -2.31 -6.66 10.17
C SER A 82 -2.19 -8.10 9.64
N ALA A 83 -3.11 -8.54 8.79
CA ALA A 83 -3.00 -9.79 8.06
C ALA A 83 -2.57 -9.51 6.63
N LEU A 84 -1.39 -10.02 6.25
CA LEU A 84 -1.05 -10.30 4.85
C LEU A 84 -2.18 -11.14 4.25
N HIS A 85 -3.17 -10.49 3.65
CA HIS A 85 -4.24 -11.16 2.91
C HIS A 85 -4.46 -10.41 1.61
N PHE A 86 -3.50 -10.58 0.68
CA PHE A 86 -3.74 -10.29 -0.73
C PHE A 86 -4.72 -11.34 -1.25
N ARG A 87 -6.01 -11.00 -1.23
CA ARG A 87 -7.05 -11.73 -1.96
C ARG A 87 -6.75 -11.60 -3.44
N LYS A 88 -6.63 -12.75 -4.11
CA LYS A 88 -6.74 -12.88 -5.56
C LYS A 88 -8.11 -12.35 -6.01
N THR A 89 -8.10 -11.57 -7.08
CA THR A 89 -9.09 -11.68 -8.16
C THR A 89 -8.31 -11.87 -9.44
#